data_AF-A0A1H6JXA3-F1
#
_entry.id   AF-A0A1H6JXA3-F1
#
_cell.length_a   1.000
_cell.length_b   1.000
_cell.length_c   1.000
_cell.angle_alpha   90.00
_cell.angle_beta   90.00
_cell.angle_gamma   90.00
#
_symmetry.space_group_name_H-M   'P 1'
#
loop_
_entity.id
_entity.type
_entity.pdbx_description
1 polymer ?
#
loop_
_entity_poly.entity_id
_entity_poly.type
_entity_poly.pdbx_seq_one_letter_code
_entity_poly.pdbx_strand_id
1 'polypeptide(L)'
;MLLADVEARKLRRGHVRAIRSLPDPWDAFSTLKGAMAPSSYHSVIKSELSYSDDAPLPEVIKKIWRLRTYGVVTLNIDTLLSRAFAEVRGLLPQHGVGYALQKKIRLMQSDKQWIINLHGIVDDEETWVFTREDLANLFADYAYKLFMKTLFLSNRVIFLGIGADDLAIKRHLDELKTSGIPLDVHYWITDRADIKTAQWAAGHNIKTIFYPPAGSDHQTPLLRIFDALDGHIERYKAAAPVTPSTPPSNVALTPQEIKEKSPEEARAILSSYAAKVLATKNKVDAENNYENFLRAYTEAVNHAALIEDFPPYNVVFGCQLMPPTIGGGAFGRVYLAQKGGNKLAVKIINNNVRSDRIMLNSFRQGVESLGMIRDAQIPGVVEIIDPYEIPPTTIMEYIEG
;
A
#
# COMPACT_ATOMS: atom_id res chain seq x y z
N MET A 1 -35.73 28.72 46.73
CA MET A 1 -35.41 28.56 45.30
C MET A 1 -33.99 29.02 44.96
N LEU A 2 -33.54 30.22 45.37
CA LEU A 2 -32.18 30.73 45.12
C LEU A 2 -31.04 29.91 45.78
N LEU A 3 -31.21 29.43 47.02
CA LEU A 3 -30.18 28.64 47.71
C LEU A 3 -29.92 27.27 47.07
N ALA A 4 -30.98 26.60 46.58
CA ALA A 4 -30.87 25.32 45.90
C ALA A 4 -30.14 25.42 44.55
N ASP A 5 -30.29 26.53 43.82
CA ASP A 5 -29.57 26.75 42.56
C ASP A 5 -28.07 27.07 42.80
N VAL A 6 -27.74 27.75 43.90
CA VAL A 6 -26.35 28.01 44.30
C VAL A 6 -25.63 26.72 44.72
N GLU A 7 -26.26 25.86 45.51
CA GLU A 7 -25.72 24.54 45.86
C GLU A 7 -25.59 23.64 44.62
N ALA A 8 -26.60 23.60 43.75
CA ALA A 8 -26.55 22.84 42.51
C ALA A 8 -25.44 23.33 41.56
N ARG A 9 -25.13 24.64 41.53
CA ARG A 9 -23.99 25.19 40.76
C ARG A 9 -22.65 24.85 41.40
N LYS A 10 -22.56 24.86 42.74
CA LYS A 10 -21.34 24.50 43.47
C LYS A 10 -21.02 23.00 43.31
N LEU A 11 -22.05 22.15 43.38
CA LEU A 11 -21.96 20.71 43.13
C LEU A 11 -21.53 20.41 41.69
N ARG A 12 -22.12 21.11 40.71
CA ARG A 12 -21.73 21.01 39.28
C ARG A 12 -20.28 21.47 39.04
N ARG A 13 -19.85 22.58 39.65
CA ARG A 13 -18.45 23.05 39.58
C ARG A 13 -17.45 22.12 40.27
N GLY A 14 -17.87 21.42 41.33
CA GLY A 14 -17.09 20.37 41.99
C GLY A 14 -16.89 19.17 41.08
N HIS A 15 -17.97 18.68 40.46
CA HIS A 15 -17.93 17.57 39.50
C HIS A 15 -17.04 17.87 38.29
N VAL A 16 -17.16 19.05 37.68
CA VAL A 16 -16.31 19.43 36.52
C VAL A 16 -14.83 19.48 36.91
N ARG A 17 -14.50 19.97 38.11
CA ARG A 17 -13.11 19.95 38.61
C ARG A 17 -12.59 18.53 38.82
N ALA A 18 -13.42 17.66 39.40
CA ALA A 18 -13.06 16.25 39.58
C ALA A 18 -12.80 15.54 38.25
N ILE A 19 -13.67 15.75 37.24
CA ILE A 19 -13.49 15.18 35.89
C ILE A 19 -12.20 15.68 35.25
N ARG A 20 -11.89 16.98 35.34
CA ARG A 20 -10.65 17.56 34.80
C ARG A 20 -9.38 17.04 35.48
N SER A 21 -9.49 16.56 36.71
CA SER A 21 -8.35 15.98 37.45
C SER A 21 -8.12 14.49 37.16
N LEU A 22 -8.99 13.85 36.37
CA LEU A 22 -8.79 12.47 35.97
C LEU A 22 -7.59 12.37 35.02
N PRO A 23 -6.63 11.47 35.28
CA PRO A 23 -5.42 11.34 34.45
C PRO A 23 -5.69 10.62 33.12
N ASP A 24 -6.73 9.78 33.05
CA ASP A 24 -7.10 9.04 31.84
C ASP A 24 -8.29 9.72 31.13
N PRO A 25 -8.11 10.19 29.88
CA PRO A 25 -9.19 10.74 29.07
C PRO A 25 -10.40 9.80 28.95
N TRP A 26 -10.20 8.48 28.88
CA TRP A 26 -11.31 7.52 28.77
C TRP A 26 -12.23 7.56 30.00
N ASP A 27 -11.67 7.71 31.20
CA ASP A 27 -12.44 7.87 32.44
C ASP A 27 -13.12 9.24 32.49
N ALA A 28 -12.42 10.28 32.03
CA ALA A 28 -12.97 11.63 31.98
C ALA A 28 -14.21 11.70 31.08
N PHE A 29 -14.14 11.15 29.87
CA PHE A 29 -15.27 11.10 28.95
C PHE A 29 -16.38 10.16 29.42
N SER A 30 -16.05 9.01 30.04
CA SER A 30 -17.06 8.13 30.64
C SER A 30 -17.85 8.86 31.74
N THR A 31 -17.15 9.57 32.62
CA THR A 31 -17.76 10.36 33.69
C THR A 31 -18.56 11.54 33.13
N LEU A 32 -18.04 12.22 32.11
CA LEU A 32 -18.71 13.33 31.44
C LEU A 32 -20.02 12.88 30.77
N LYS A 33 -20.00 11.78 30.02
CA LYS A 33 -21.18 11.20 29.36
C LYS A 33 -22.26 10.81 30.37
N GLY A 34 -21.87 10.22 31.50
CA GLY A 34 -22.81 9.87 32.58
C GLY A 34 -23.35 11.07 33.37
N ALA A 35 -22.62 12.19 33.41
CA ALA A 35 -23.01 13.39 34.15
C ALA A 35 -23.88 14.37 33.34
N MET A 36 -24.01 14.18 32.02
CA MET A 36 -24.74 15.06 31.11
C MET A 36 -25.99 14.37 30.54
N ALA A 37 -27.00 15.17 30.18
CA ALA A 37 -28.08 14.65 29.35
C ALA A 37 -27.51 14.26 27.97
N PRO A 38 -27.97 13.15 27.35
CA PRO A 38 -27.41 12.67 26.08
C PRO A 38 -27.36 13.72 24.97
N SER A 39 -28.45 14.49 24.80
CA SER A 39 -28.53 15.56 23.79
C SER A 39 -27.55 16.70 24.05
N SER A 40 -27.33 17.06 25.32
CA SER A 40 -26.35 18.09 25.70
C SER A 40 -24.93 17.61 25.47
N TYR A 41 -24.62 16.34 25.78
CA TYR A 41 -23.30 15.76 25.52
C TYR A 41 -22.99 15.80 24.02
N HIS A 42 -23.91 15.30 23.19
CA HIS A 42 -23.76 15.34 21.73
C HIS A 42 -23.56 16.76 21.22
N SER A 43 -24.45 17.69 21.56
CA SER A 43 -24.37 19.06 21.06
C SER A 43 -23.04 19.74 21.40
N VAL A 44 -22.47 19.46 22.58
CA VAL A 44 -21.18 20.00 22.99
C VAL A 44 -20.04 19.37 22.17
N ILE A 45 -19.99 18.04 22.06
CA ILE A 45 -18.95 17.37 21.27
C ILE A 45 -18.97 17.83 19.82
N LYS A 46 -20.16 17.89 19.21
CA LYS A 46 -20.31 18.36 17.83
C LYS A 46 -19.82 19.80 17.69
N SER A 47 -20.23 20.69 18.59
CA SER A 47 -19.78 22.10 18.59
C SER A 47 -18.27 22.26 18.69
N GLU A 48 -17.59 21.45 19.52
CA GLU A 48 -16.14 21.54 19.69
C GLU A 48 -15.36 20.97 18.49
N LEU A 49 -15.94 20.02 17.75
CA LEU A 49 -15.27 19.33 16.65
C LEU A 49 -15.62 19.87 15.25
N SER A 50 -16.77 20.53 15.10
CA SER A 50 -17.21 21.13 13.81
C SER A 50 -16.29 22.25 13.32
N TYR A 51 -15.42 22.83 14.16
CA TYR A 51 -14.38 23.77 13.69
C TYR A 51 -13.49 23.15 12.59
N SER A 52 -13.30 21.83 12.63
CA SER A 52 -12.49 21.12 11.63
C SER A 52 -13.04 21.18 10.21
N ASP A 53 -14.32 21.49 10.01
CA ASP A 53 -14.95 21.57 8.68
C ASP A 53 -14.49 22.81 7.91
N ASP A 54 -14.22 23.90 8.62
CA ASP A 54 -13.78 25.17 8.04
C ASP A 54 -12.29 25.46 8.29
N ALA A 55 -11.64 24.70 9.17
CA ALA A 55 -10.23 24.89 9.49
C ALA A 55 -9.35 24.79 8.23
N PRO A 56 -8.30 25.61 8.11
CA PRO A 56 -7.28 25.46 7.06
C PRO A 56 -6.65 24.07 7.13
N LEU A 57 -6.49 23.42 5.97
CA LEU A 57 -5.89 22.10 5.91
C LEU A 57 -4.38 22.16 6.14
N PRO A 58 -3.85 21.49 7.18
CA PRO A 58 -2.40 21.43 7.42
C PRO A 58 -1.68 20.76 6.23
N GLU A 59 -0.56 21.34 5.80
CA GLU A 59 0.20 20.81 4.66
C GLU A 59 0.73 19.39 4.89
N VAL A 60 0.98 19.01 6.15
CA VAL A 60 1.35 17.64 6.52
C VAL A 60 0.27 16.63 6.10
N ILE A 61 -1.01 16.95 6.34
CA ILE A 61 -2.13 16.06 5.97
C ILE A 61 -2.21 15.92 4.45
N LYS A 62 -1.99 17.00 3.71
CA LYS A 62 -1.92 16.96 2.24
C LYS A 62 -0.78 16.07 1.75
N LYS A 63 0.39 16.11 2.42
CA LYS A 63 1.54 15.25 2.09
C LYS A 63 1.28 13.77 2.33
N ILE A 64 0.49 13.40 3.35
CA ILE A 64 0.06 11.99 3.55
C ILE A 64 -0.60 11.43 2.29
N TRP A 65 -1.38 12.25 1.57
CA TRP A 65 -2.03 11.85 0.33
C TRP A 65 -1.13 11.92 -0.89
N ARG A 66 -0.04 12.69 -0.85
CA ARG A 66 0.98 12.68 -1.91
C ARG A 66 1.85 11.43 -1.83
N LEU A 67 2.13 10.95 -0.63
CA LEU A 67 2.62 9.59 -0.43
C LEU A 67 1.61 8.61 -1.04
N ARG A 68 2.10 7.64 -1.83
CA ARG A 68 1.27 6.58 -2.44
C ARG A 68 0.82 5.54 -1.41
N THR A 69 0.20 5.98 -0.31
CA THR A 69 -0.35 5.15 0.76
C THR A 69 -1.58 4.38 0.28
N TYR A 70 -1.73 3.13 0.68
CA TYR A 70 -2.94 2.34 0.35
C TYR A 70 -4.19 2.86 1.05
N GLY A 71 -4.04 3.38 2.28
CA GLY A 71 -5.13 3.96 3.03
C GLY A 71 -4.65 4.55 4.35
N VAL A 72 -5.57 5.25 5.03
CA VAL A 72 -5.34 5.85 6.35
C VAL A 72 -6.33 5.30 7.34
N VAL A 73 -5.83 4.86 8.49
CA VAL A 73 -6.65 4.52 9.66
C VAL A 73 -6.47 5.62 10.69
N THR A 74 -7.55 6.15 11.22
CA THR A 74 -7.53 7.28 12.16
C THR A 74 -8.44 7.05 13.35
N LEU A 75 -8.04 7.58 14.50
CA LEU A 75 -8.89 7.68 15.70
C LEU A 75 -9.62 9.03 15.77
N ASN A 76 -9.25 9.96 14.88
CA ASN A 76 -9.94 11.23 14.79
C ASN A 76 -11.29 11.05 14.09
N ILE A 77 -12.28 11.81 14.55
CA ILE A 77 -13.62 11.82 13.95
C ILE A 77 -13.86 13.07 13.09
N ASP A 78 -12.85 13.95 13.00
CA ASP A 78 -12.85 15.16 12.16
C ASP A 78 -12.80 14.85 10.66
N THR A 79 -13.01 15.89 9.84
CA THR A 79 -13.06 15.80 8.38
C THR A 79 -11.76 16.18 7.69
N LEU A 80 -10.66 16.43 8.42
CA LEU A 80 -9.42 16.97 7.84
C LEU A 80 -8.80 16.01 6.81
N LEU A 81 -8.78 14.70 7.11
CA LEU A 81 -8.24 13.69 6.21
C LEU A 81 -9.03 13.56 4.92
N SER A 82 -10.37 13.56 4.99
CA SER A 82 -11.24 13.44 3.81
C SER A 82 -11.21 14.70 2.97
N ARG A 83 -11.24 15.90 3.59
CA ARG A 83 -11.09 17.19 2.91
C ARG A 83 -9.74 17.29 2.21
N ALA A 84 -8.64 16.93 2.87
CA ALA A 84 -7.31 16.91 2.27
C ALA A 84 -7.20 15.90 1.11
N PHE A 85 -7.86 14.74 1.23
CA PHE A 85 -7.91 13.76 0.12
C PHE A 85 -8.59 14.37 -1.09
N ALA A 86 -9.76 14.99 -0.90
CA ALA A 86 -10.53 15.61 -1.97
C ALA A 86 -9.75 16.73 -2.65
N GLU A 87 -9.06 17.58 -1.89
CA GLU A 87 -8.20 18.64 -2.44
C GLU A 87 -7.03 18.08 -3.25
N VAL A 88 -6.32 17.06 -2.75
CA VAL A 88 -5.11 16.52 -3.38
C VAL A 88 -5.42 15.62 -4.58
N ARG A 89 -6.53 14.86 -4.52
CA ARG A 89 -6.86 13.84 -5.53
C ARG A 89 -8.00 14.24 -6.47
N GLY A 90 -8.79 15.25 -6.13
CA GLY A 90 -10.00 15.61 -6.89
C GLY A 90 -11.08 14.52 -6.87
N LEU A 91 -11.04 13.60 -5.89
CA LEU A 91 -11.94 12.46 -5.76
C LEU A 91 -12.38 12.30 -4.29
N LEU A 92 -13.44 11.54 -4.03
CA LEU A 92 -13.81 11.12 -2.68
C LEU A 92 -13.16 9.77 -2.33
N PRO A 93 -12.60 9.61 -1.12
CA PRO A 93 -12.01 8.35 -0.71
C PRO A 93 -13.10 7.34 -0.33
N GLN A 94 -12.77 6.06 -0.36
CA GLN A 94 -13.67 5.07 0.24
C GLN A 94 -13.61 5.18 1.76
N HIS A 95 -14.76 5.28 2.41
CA HIS A 95 -14.86 5.40 3.87
C HIS A 95 -15.35 4.12 4.55
N GLY A 96 -14.81 3.89 5.75
CA GLY A 96 -15.32 2.95 6.74
C GLY A 96 -15.25 3.53 8.15
N VAL A 97 -16.09 3.01 9.05
CA VAL A 97 -16.09 3.35 10.48
C VAL A 97 -15.96 2.09 11.31
N GLY A 98 -15.40 2.19 12.52
CA GLY A 98 -15.08 1.05 13.40
C GLY A 98 -16.21 0.03 13.53
N TYR A 99 -17.40 0.46 13.96
CA TYR A 99 -18.58 -0.41 14.15
C TYR A 99 -19.22 -0.94 12.86
N ALA A 100 -18.77 -0.51 11.67
CA ALA A 100 -19.32 -0.91 10.38
C ALA A 100 -18.28 -1.60 9.47
N LEU A 101 -17.15 -2.04 10.03
CA LEU A 101 -16.05 -2.65 9.26
C LEU A 101 -16.42 -3.97 8.57
N GLN A 102 -17.39 -4.72 9.08
CA GLN A 102 -17.92 -5.93 8.44
C GLN A 102 -18.36 -5.69 6.99
N LYS A 103 -18.86 -4.50 6.66
CA LYS A 103 -19.28 -4.13 5.30
C LYS A 103 -18.10 -3.65 4.43
N LYS A 104 -16.92 -3.50 5.02
CA LYS A 104 -15.76 -2.77 4.47
C LYS A 104 -14.44 -3.53 4.57
N ILE A 105 -14.43 -4.80 4.99
CA ILE A 105 -13.21 -5.65 5.03
C ILE A 105 -12.46 -5.67 3.68
N ARG A 106 -13.19 -5.60 2.55
CA ARG A 106 -12.60 -5.57 1.21
C ARG A 106 -11.87 -4.27 0.86
N LEU A 107 -11.96 -3.22 1.68
CA LEU A 107 -11.20 -1.98 1.46
C LEU A 107 -9.69 -2.25 1.42
N MET A 108 -9.18 -3.15 2.27
CA MET A 108 -7.76 -3.52 2.27
C MET A 108 -7.30 -4.25 0.99
N GLN A 109 -8.24 -4.76 0.20
CA GLN A 109 -7.97 -5.42 -1.09
C GLN A 109 -8.24 -4.50 -2.28
N SER A 110 -8.66 -3.25 -2.03
CA SER A 110 -8.99 -2.31 -3.09
C SER A 110 -7.75 -1.58 -3.59
N ASP A 111 -7.64 -1.42 -4.90
CA ASP A 111 -6.62 -0.55 -5.53
C ASP A 111 -6.89 0.95 -5.30
N LYS A 112 -8.04 1.29 -4.72
CA LYS A 112 -8.43 2.67 -4.40
C LYS A 112 -8.04 3.01 -2.98
N GLN A 113 -7.51 4.21 -2.79
CA GLN A 113 -7.19 4.75 -1.47
C GLN A 113 -8.45 4.87 -0.59
N TRP A 114 -8.31 4.57 0.68
CA TRP A 114 -9.41 4.54 1.65
C TRP A 114 -9.06 5.22 2.98
N ILE A 115 -10.10 5.63 3.71
CA ILE A 115 -10.03 6.16 5.07
C ILE A 115 -10.91 5.29 5.97
N ILE A 116 -10.37 4.88 7.12
CA ILE A 116 -11.12 4.18 8.16
C ILE A 116 -11.04 4.98 9.45
N ASN A 117 -12.17 5.51 9.90
CA ASN A 117 -12.30 6.23 11.16
C ASN A 117 -12.74 5.26 12.27
N LEU A 118 -11.79 4.75 13.05
CA LEU A 118 -12.08 3.71 14.05
C LEU A 118 -13.00 4.20 15.16
N HIS A 119 -12.95 5.49 15.50
CA HIS A 119 -13.80 6.09 16.54
C HIS A 119 -15.05 6.79 15.99
N GLY A 120 -15.38 6.57 14.73
CA GLY A 120 -16.57 7.15 14.09
C GLY A 120 -16.30 8.46 13.35
N ILE A 121 -17.37 9.15 12.98
CA ILE A 121 -17.33 10.41 12.25
C ILE A 121 -18.16 11.47 12.97
N VAL A 122 -17.76 12.74 12.88
CA VAL A 122 -18.41 13.85 13.61
C VAL A 122 -19.91 13.99 13.35
N ASP A 123 -20.39 13.56 12.18
CA ASP A 123 -21.81 13.67 11.81
C ASP A 123 -22.68 12.48 12.22
N ASP A 124 -22.09 11.39 12.71
CA ASP A 124 -22.81 10.16 13.07
C ASP A 124 -22.50 9.75 14.52
N GLU A 125 -23.36 10.19 15.44
CA GLU A 125 -23.20 9.98 16.89
C GLU A 125 -23.19 8.50 17.30
N GLU A 126 -23.88 7.64 16.56
CA GLU A 126 -23.96 6.21 16.86
C GLU A 126 -22.61 5.50 16.63
N THR A 127 -21.72 6.14 15.87
CA THR A 127 -20.40 5.59 15.54
C THR A 127 -19.31 6.00 16.53
N TRP A 128 -19.62 6.91 17.47
CA TRP A 128 -18.62 7.54 18.33
C TRP A 128 -18.01 6.59 19.36
N VAL A 129 -16.69 6.70 19.53
CA VAL A 129 -15.94 5.95 20.56
C VAL A 129 -15.16 6.94 21.42
N PHE A 130 -15.76 7.35 22.54
CA PHE A 130 -15.17 8.32 23.47
C PHE A 130 -15.01 7.77 24.89
N THR A 131 -15.75 6.74 25.27
CA THR A 131 -15.75 6.19 26.62
C THR A 131 -15.10 4.81 26.68
N ARG A 132 -14.77 4.34 27.89
CA ARG A 132 -14.27 2.97 28.08
C ARG A 132 -15.27 1.92 27.62
N GLU A 133 -16.57 2.19 27.83
CA GLU A 133 -17.64 1.30 27.40
C GLU A 133 -17.70 1.23 25.87
N ASP A 134 -17.66 2.38 25.19
CA ASP A 134 -17.62 2.41 23.73
C ASP A 134 -16.38 1.64 23.20
N LEU A 135 -15.20 1.87 23.79
CA LEU A 135 -13.98 1.16 23.37
C LEU A 135 -14.07 -0.34 23.64
N ALA A 136 -14.62 -0.76 24.77
CA ALA A 136 -14.83 -2.17 25.11
C ALA A 136 -15.80 -2.85 24.13
N ASN A 137 -16.86 -2.14 23.73
CA ASN A 137 -17.82 -2.62 22.73
C ASN A 137 -17.17 -2.75 21.35
N LEU A 138 -16.39 -1.76 20.92
CA LEU A 138 -15.61 -1.85 19.69
C LEU A 138 -14.62 -3.03 19.73
N PHE A 139 -13.96 -3.23 20.87
CA PHE A 139 -13.09 -4.37 21.12
C PHE A 139 -13.82 -5.70 21.28
N ALA A 140 -15.14 -5.73 21.41
CA ALA A 140 -15.90 -6.97 21.38
C ALA A 140 -16.16 -7.41 19.94
N ASP A 141 -16.30 -6.44 19.02
CA ASP A 141 -16.63 -6.67 17.61
C ASP A 141 -15.59 -7.54 16.88
N TYR A 142 -16.08 -8.59 16.22
CA TYR A 142 -15.24 -9.56 15.53
C TYR A 142 -14.62 -8.98 14.25
N ALA A 143 -15.38 -8.21 13.48
CA ALA A 143 -14.91 -7.64 12.22
C ALA A 143 -13.81 -6.59 12.46
N TYR A 144 -13.95 -5.79 13.53
CA TYR A 144 -12.93 -4.86 14.00
C TYR A 144 -11.63 -5.58 14.38
N LYS A 145 -11.69 -6.63 15.21
CA LYS A 145 -10.50 -7.42 15.58
C LYS A 145 -9.82 -8.02 14.36
N LEU A 146 -10.60 -8.62 13.47
CA LEU A 146 -10.08 -9.22 12.24
C LEU A 146 -9.41 -8.17 11.37
N PHE A 147 -10.04 -7.01 11.20
CA PHE A 147 -9.48 -5.89 10.47
C PHE A 147 -8.14 -5.43 11.05
N MET A 148 -8.07 -5.16 12.36
CA MET A 148 -6.83 -4.71 13.02
C MET A 148 -5.71 -5.75 12.90
N LYS A 149 -6.04 -7.04 13.09
CA LYS A 149 -5.10 -8.14 12.88
C LYS A 149 -4.59 -8.19 11.45
N THR A 150 -5.47 -8.10 10.46
CA THR A 150 -5.07 -8.10 9.05
C THR A 150 -4.24 -6.86 8.71
N LEU A 151 -4.60 -5.68 9.23
CA LEU A 151 -3.87 -4.43 9.01
C LEU A 151 -2.40 -4.59 9.39
N PHE A 152 -2.11 -5.04 10.62
CA PHE A 152 -0.73 -5.20 11.09
C PHE A 152 0.02 -6.37 10.45
N LEU A 153 -0.66 -7.45 10.08
CA LEU A 153 0.01 -8.62 9.49
C LEU A 153 0.28 -8.48 7.98
N SER A 154 -0.51 -7.70 7.26
CA SER A 154 -0.40 -7.59 5.80
C SER A 154 0.14 -6.25 5.31
N ASN A 155 0.30 -5.26 6.19
CA ASN A 155 0.74 -3.92 5.81
C ASN A 155 1.87 -3.41 6.70
N ARG A 156 2.71 -2.57 6.12
CA ARG A 156 3.65 -1.75 6.87
C ARG A 156 2.94 -0.50 7.36
N VAL A 157 2.69 -0.44 8.67
CA VAL A 157 1.98 0.68 9.29
C VAL A 157 2.98 1.77 9.73
N ILE A 158 2.61 3.03 9.49
CA ILE A 158 3.31 4.21 10.00
C ILE A 158 2.35 4.93 10.96
N PHE A 159 2.70 4.95 12.25
CA PHE A 159 1.99 5.73 13.26
C PHE A 159 2.44 7.20 13.21
N LEU A 160 1.48 8.12 13.12
CA LEU A 160 1.72 9.56 13.02
C LEU A 160 0.65 10.32 13.78
N GLY A 161 1.06 11.28 14.61
CA GLY A 161 0.12 12.11 15.40
C GLY A 161 -0.62 11.33 16.50
N ILE A 162 -0.21 10.10 16.77
CA ILE A 162 -0.80 9.21 17.76
C ILE A 162 0.30 8.43 18.50
N GLY A 163 0.04 8.10 19.76
CA GLY A 163 0.81 7.11 20.49
C GLY A 163 0.59 5.72 19.91
N ALA A 164 1.64 5.05 19.41
CA ALA A 164 1.50 3.63 19.05
C ALA A 164 1.13 2.77 20.27
N ASP A 165 1.46 3.27 21.48
CA ASP A 165 1.11 2.72 22.78
C ASP A 165 -0.26 3.18 23.32
N ASP A 166 -1.05 3.93 22.54
CA ASP A 166 -2.43 4.30 22.89
C ASP A 166 -3.28 3.04 23.13
N LEU A 167 -4.18 3.08 24.11
CA LEU A 167 -5.00 1.92 24.50
C LEU A 167 -5.80 1.34 23.32
N ALA A 168 -6.30 2.18 22.41
CA ALA A 168 -7.06 1.77 21.23
C ALA A 168 -6.24 0.94 20.23
N ILE A 169 -4.91 1.10 20.23
CA ILE A 169 -3.95 0.47 19.32
C ILE A 169 -3.17 -0.64 20.02
N LYS A 170 -2.55 -0.31 21.15
CA LYS A 170 -1.62 -1.14 21.92
C LYS A 170 -2.15 -2.54 22.17
N ARG A 171 -3.43 -2.65 22.54
CA ARG A 171 -4.07 -3.93 22.82
C ARG A 171 -3.91 -4.93 21.67
N HIS A 172 -4.09 -4.49 20.42
CA HIS A 172 -3.98 -5.37 19.25
C HIS A 172 -2.54 -5.83 19.03
N LEU A 173 -1.57 -4.94 19.24
CA LEU A 173 -0.15 -5.26 19.11
C LEU A 173 0.32 -6.22 20.21
N ASP A 174 -0.11 -5.99 21.45
CA ASP A 174 0.15 -6.86 22.59
C ASP A 174 -0.47 -8.27 22.36
N GLU A 175 -1.70 -8.34 21.82
CA GLU A 175 -2.38 -9.60 21.48
C GLU A 175 -1.65 -10.39 20.37
N LEU A 176 -1.19 -9.71 19.31
CA LEU A 176 -0.43 -10.34 18.22
C LEU A 176 0.92 -10.88 18.70
N LYS A 177 1.63 -10.09 19.51
CA LYS A 177 2.89 -10.49 20.14
C LYS A 177 2.71 -11.70 21.05
N THR A 178 1.69 -11.68 21.91
CA THR A 178 1.38 -12.78 22.84
C THR A 178 1.01 -14.06 22.10
N SER A 179 0.42 -13.93 20.91
CA SER A 179 0.11 -15.06 20.03
C SER A 179 1.34 -15.68 19.34
N GLY A 180 2.55 -15.13 19.57
CA GLY A 180 3.79 -15.60 18.96
C GLY A 180 3.88 -15.35 17.45
N ILE A 181 3.04 -14.48 16.90
CA ILE A 181 3.03 -14.16 15.48
C ILE A 181 4.07 -13.06 15.23
N PRO A 182 5.12 -13.31 14.42
CA PRO A 182 6.11 -12.28 14.12
C PRO A 182 5.48 -11.18 13.26
N LEU A 183 5.53 -9.94 13.75
CA LEU A 183 5.15 -8.77 12.97
C LEU A 183 6.30 -8.34 12.05
N ASP A 184 6.00 -7.89 10.84
CA ASP A 184 6.97 -7.14 10.04
C ASP A 184 7.27 -5.78 10.72
N VAL A 185 8.31 -5.10 10.27
CA VAL A 185 8.71 -3.81 10.83
C VAL A 185 7.65 -2.75 10.53
N HIS A 186 7.14 -2.13 11.59
CA HIS A 186 6.31 -0.93 11.53
C HIS A 186 7.11 0.30 11.96
N TYR A 187 6.56 1.51 11.76
CA TYR A 187 7.25 2.76 12.05
C TYR A 187 6.39 3.68 12.89
N TRP A 188 7.01 4.45 13.78
CA TRP A 188 6.32 5.45 14.58
C TRP A 188 7.07 6.77 14.53
N ILE A 189 6.47 7.77 13.88
CA ILE A 189 7.00 9.14 13.79
C ILE A 189 6.49 9.92 15.00
N THR A 190 7.38 10.29 15.91
CA THR A 190 7.02 10.82 17.23
C THR A 190 8.04 11.81 17.78
N ASP A 191 7.57 12.75 18.59
CA ASP A 191 8.39 13.65 19.41
C ASP A 191 8.64 13.09 20.83
N ARG A 192 8.11 11.90 21.14
CA ARG A 192 8.38 11.22 22.40
C ARG A 192 9.76 10.59 22.39
N ALA A 193 10.58 10.98 23.37
CA ALA A 193 11.95 10.48 23.55
C ALA A 193 12.13 9.63 24.82
N ASP A 194 11.05 9.28 25.53
CA ASP A 194 11.15 8.56 26.79
C ASP A 194 11.51 7.08 26.61
N ILE A 195 12.34 6.57 27.53
CA ILE A 195 12.92 5.22 27.46
C ILE A 195 11.83 4.13 27.47
N LYS A 196 10.76 4.32 28.25
CA LYS A 196 9.67 3.33 28.34
C LYS A 196 9.00 3.14 26.99
N THR A 197 8.75 4.23 26.28
CA THR A 197 8.16 4.22 24.94
C THR A 197 9.07 3.56 23.93
N ALA A 198 10.37 3.88 23.94
CA ALA A 198 11.35 3.26 23.06
C ALA A 198 11.45 1.74 23.29
N GLN A 199 11.47 1.30 24.56
CA GLN A 199 11.50 -0.12 24.92
C GLN A 199 10.23 -0.85 24.50
N TRP A 200 9.06 -0.24 24.73
CA TRP A 200 7.79 -0.83 24.31
C TRP A 200 7.72 -0.96 22.78
N ALA A 201 8.11 0.07 22.03
CA ALA A 201 8.12 0.05 20.56
C ALA A 201 9.08 -1.03 20.01
N ALA A 202 10.31 -1.09 20.54
CA ALA A 202 11.29 -2.11 20.16
C ALA A 202 10.75 -3.52 20.43
N GLY A 203 10.06 -3.72 21.56
CA GLY A 203 9.41 -4.97 21.92
C GLY A 203 8.28 -5.39 20.98
N HIS A 204 7.77 -4.51 20.12
CA HIS A 204 6.68 -4.78 19.16
C HIS A 204 7.14 -4.69 17.69
N ASN A 205 8.45 -4.70 17.45
CA ASN A 205 9.04 -4.51 16.12
C ASN A 205 8.64 -3.17 15.45
N ILE A 206 8.45 -2.12 16.26
CA ILE A 206 8.14 -0.77 15.80
C ILE A 206 9.41 0.07 15.87
N LYS A 207 9.87 0.57 14.72
CA LYS A 207 10.99 1.51 14.65
C LYS A 207 10.51 2.94 14.87
N THR A 208 11.08 3.60 15.86
CA THR A 208 10.77 5.00 16.14
C THR A 208 11.60 5.92 15.23
N ILE A 209 10.93 6.91 14.66
CA ILE A 209 11.53 8.01 13.92
C ILE A 209 11.27 9.26 14.76
N PHE A 210 12.28 9.63 15.54
CA PHE A 210 12.18 10.78 16.43
C PHE A 210 12.29 12.09 15.62
N TYR A 211 11.41 13.05 15.94
CA TYR A 211 11.54 14.42 15.47
C TYR A 211 11.43 15.40 16.64
N PRO A 212 12.38 16.35 16.78
CA PRO A 212 12.25 17.40 17.78
C PRO A 212 11.29 18.48 17.27
N PRO A 213 10.22 18.83 18.02
CA PRO A 213 9.34 19.94 17.64
C PRO A 213 10.06 21.28 17.81
N ALA A 214 9.70 22.26 17.00
CA ALA A 214 10.21 23.63 17.10
C ALA A 214 9.25 24.47 17.97
N GLY A 215 9.36 24.35 19.30
CA GLY A 215 8.38 24.93 20.22
C GLY A 215 7.05 24.18 20.10
N SER A 216 5.97 24.88 19.74
CA SER A 216 4.66 24.26 19.45
C SER A 216 4.48 23.84 17.99
N ASP A 217 5.47 24.08 17.13
CA ASP A 217 5.41 23.71 15.72
C ASP A 217 5.92 22.28 15.48
N HIS A 218 4.97 21.38 15.25
CA HIS A 218 5.21 20.02 14.78
C HIS A 218 5.19 19.91 13.25
N GLN A 219 4.62 20.89 12.56
CA GLN A 219 4.40 20.82 11.11
C GLN A 219 5.73 20.89 10.35
N THR A 220 6.59 21.87 10.66
CA THR A 220 7.89 22.03 9.98
C THR A 220 8.77 20.77 10.02
N PRO A 221 9.04 20.13 11.17
CA PRO A 221 9.88 18.93 11.20
C PRO A 221 9.22 17.74 10.48
N LEU A 222 7.88 17.60 10.59
CA LEU A 222 7.15 16.55 9.86
C LEU A 222 7.23 16.74 8.34
N LEU A 223 7.07 17.97 7.85
CA LEU A 223 7.21 18.29 6.42
C LEU A 223 8.59 17.88 5.90
N ARG A 224 9.67 18.13 6.65
CA ARG A 224 11.02 17.70 6.26
C ARG A 224 11.15 16.18 6.13
N ILE A 225 10.51 15.42 7.01
CA ILE A 225 10.47 13.96 6.94
C ILE A 225 9.76 13.54 5.65
N PHE A 226 8.60 14.13 5.35
CA PHE A 226 7.86 13.81 4.13
C PHE A 226 8.59 14.25 2.86
N ASP A 227 9.25 15.41 2.85
CA ASP A 227 10.08 15.86 1.73
C ASP A 227 11.23 14.88 1.44
N ALA A 228 11.87 14.36 2.50
CA ALA A 228 12.93 13.36 2.36
C ALA A 228 12.41 12.03 1.81
N LEU A 229 11.17 11.64 2.16
CA LEU A 229 10.49 10.48 1.61
C LEU A 229 10.12 10.69 0.14
N ASP A 230 9.54 11.85 -0.21
CA ASP A 230 9.19 12.22 -1.60
C ASP A 230 10.43 12.13 -2.51
N GLY A 231 11.57 12.68 -2.07
CA GLY A 231 12.84 12.60 -2.81
C GLY A 231 13.42 11.19 -2.95
N HIS A 232 12.95 10.21 -2.16
CA HIS A 232 13.29 8.79 -2.32
C HIS A 232 12.26 8.02 -3.15
N ILE A 233 11.00 8.45 -3.19
CA ILE A 233 9.97 7.86 -4.05
C ILE A 233 10.36 8.03 -5.53
N GLU A 234 10.98 9.14 -5.91
CA GLU A 234 11.54 9.37 -7.25
C GLU A 234 12.78 8.52 -7.56
N ARG A 235 13.41 7.91 -6.55
CA ARG A 235 14.53 6.98 -6.72
C ARG A 235 14.11 5.52 -6.92
N TYR A 236 12.81 5.23 -7.04
CA TYR A 236 12.39 4.06 -7.81
C TYR A 236 12.82 4.28 -9.26
N LYS A 237 14.11 4.03 -9.53
CA LYS A 237 14.66 4.02 -10.88
C LYS A 237 13.74 3.12 -11.71
N ALA A 238 13.12 3.70 -12.72
CA ALA A 238 12.59 2.93 -13.83
C ALA A 238 13.73 2.02 -14.30
N ALA A 239 13.55 0.71 -14.08
CA ALA A 239 14.53 -0.26 -14.53
C ALA A 239 14.62 -0.15 -16.04
N ALA A 240 15.83 -0.32 -16.55
CA ALA A 240 16.04 -0.25 -17.98
C ALA A 240 15.12 -1.27 -18.67
N PRO A 241 14.56 -0.92 -19.84
CA PRO A 241 13.80 -1.88 -20.60
C PRO A 241 14.65 -3.10 -20.94
N VAL A 242 14.02 -4.25 -20.94
CA VAL A 242 14.68 -5.51 -21.18
C VAL A 242 14.97 -5.66 -22.67
N THR A 243 16.22 -5.96 -23.01
CA THR A 243 16.66 -6.14 -24.39
C THR A 243 17.03 -7.61 -24.61
N PRO A 244 16.39 -8.33 -25.54
CA PRO A 244 16.77 -9.70 -25.86
C PRO A 244 18.15 -9.73 -26.52
N SER A 245 18.88 -10.84 -26.36
CA SER A 245 20.22 -11.02 -26.93
C SER A 245 20.21 -11.15 -28.46
N THR A 246 19.06 -11.54 -29.03
CA THR A 246 18.91 -11.69 -30.48
C THR A 246 18.72 -10.32 -31.14
N PRO A 247 19.49 -9.98 -32.19
CA PRO A 247 19.39 -8.68 -32.83
C PRO A 247 18.00 -8.44 -33.43
N PRO A 248 17.51 -7.19 -33.41
CA PRO A 248 16.20 -6.85 -33.96
C PRO A 248 16.07 -7.26 -35.44
N SER A 249 14.97 -7.91 -35.80
CA SER A 249 14.58 -8.09 -37.21
C SER A 249 14.34 -6.73 -37.89
N ASN A 250 14.85 -6.57 -39.11
CA ASN A 250 14.72 -5.35 -39.93
C ASN A 250 13.45 -5.30 -40.78
N VAL A 251 12.59 -6.31 -40.69
CA VAL A 251 11.33 -6.33 -41.45
C VAL A 251 10.33 -5.38 -40.78
N ALA A 252 9.93 -4.34 -41.51
CA ALA A 252 8.83 -3.45 -41.13
C ALA A 252 7.49 -4.09 -41.55
N LEU A 253 6.65 -4.43 -40.57
CA LEU A 253 5.35 -5.05 -40.70
C LEU A 253 4.33 -4.20 -39.93
N THR A 254 3.16 -4.07 -40.52
CA THR A 254 2.00 -3.44 -39.92
C THR A 254 1.41 -4.34 -38.82
N PRO A 255 0.64 -3.77 -37.87
CA PRO A 255 -0.04 -4.57 -36.84
C PRO A 255 -0.89 -5.71 -37.42
N GLN A 256 -1.53 -5.48 -38.58
CA GLN A 256 -2.37 -6.47 -39.26
C GLN A 256 -1.53 -7.63 -39.82
N GLU A 257 -0.42 -7.35 -40.49
CA GLU A 257 0.47 -8.39 -41.02
C GLU A 257 1.09 -9.24 -39.90
N ILE A 258 1.35 -8.66 -38.72
CA ILE A 258 1.85 -9.41 -37.56
C ILE A 258 0.79 -10.36 -37.01
N LYS A 259 -0.49 -9.94 -36.99
CA LYS A 259 -1.61 -10.77 -36.53
C LYS A 259 -1.82 -12.03 -37.38
N GLU A 260 -1.47 -11.96 -38.66
CA GLU A 260 -1.56 -13.10 -39.59
C GLU A 260 -0.41 -14.12 -39.42
N LYS A 261 0.61 -13.78 -38.62
CA LYS A 261 1.70 -14.71 -38.27
C LYS A 261 1.29 -15.66 -37.16
N SER A 262 2.05 -16.74 -36.98
CA SER A 262 1.91 -17.58 -35.79
C SER A 262 2.23 -16.77 -34.51
N PRO A 263 1.69 -17.15 -33.33
CA PRO A 263 2.01 -16.46 -32.07
C PRO A 263 3.51 -16.39 -31.77
N GLU A 264 4.28 -17.42 -32.13
CA GLU A 264 5.74 -17.46 -31.99
C GLU A 264 6.43 -16.38 -32.85
N GLU A 265 6.10 -16.33 -34.14
CA GLU A 265 6.64 -15.32 -35.05
C GLU A 265 6.23 -13.91 -34.61
N ALA A 266 4.98 -13.72 -34.19
CA ALA A 266 4.48 -12.45 -33.69
C ALA A 266 5.27 -11.99 -32.44
N ARG A 267 5.55 -12.90 -31.49
CA ARG A 267 6.39 -12.62 -30.31
C ARG A 267 7.80 -12.16 -30.69
N ALA A 268 8.44 -12.85 -31.64
CA ALA A 268 9.77 -12.49 -32.12
C ALA A 268 9.80 -11.10 -32.78
N ILE A 269 8.83 -10.80 -33.64
CA ILE A 269 8.72 -9.50 -34.33
C ILE A 269 8.45 -8.37 -33.32
N LEU A 270 7.47 -8.54 -32.44
CA LEU A 270 7.08 -7.52 -31.46
C LEU A 270 8.18 -7.27 -30.44
N SER A 271 8.90 -8.31 -29.99
CA SER A 271 10.06 -8.15 -29.10
C SER A 271 11.20 -7.37 -29.77
N SER A 272 11.43 -7.61 -31.06
CA SER A 272 12.37 -6.80 -31.86
C SER A 272 11.93 -5.33 -31.93
N TYR A 273 10.65 -5.05 -32.11
CA TYR A 273 10.14 -3.66 -32.17
C TYR A 273 10.23 -2.98 -30.82
N ALA A 274 9.88 -3.70 -29.75
CA ALA A 274 10.07 -3.24 -28.39
C ALA A 274 11.54 -2.83 -28.16
N ALA A 275 12.49 -3.71 -28.51
CA ALA A 275 13.92 -3.40 -28.38
C ALA A 275 14.32 -2.13 -29.15
N LYS A 276 13.83 -1.94 -30.38
CA LYS A 276 14.12 -0.73 -31.19
C LYS A 276 13.53 0.54 -30.57
N VAL A 277 12.27 0.49 -30.16
CA VAL A 277 11.58 1.64 -29.51
C VAL A 277 12.29 2.03 -28.21
N LEU A 278 12.77 1.03 -27.48
CA LEU A 278 13.40 1.20 -26.17
C LEU A 278 14.89 1.57 -26.25
N ALA A 279 15.53 1.44 -27.43
CA ALA A 279 16.94 1.82 -27.65
C ALA A 279 17.19 3.34 -27.73
N THR A 280 16.16 4.17 -27.50
CA THR A 280 16.25 5.64 -27.57
C THR A 280 17.10 6.20 -26.41
N LYS A 281 17.99 7.17 -26.68
CA LYS A 281 18.90 7.75 -25.65
C LYS A 281 18.16 8.44 -24.48
N ASN A 282 16.97 8.99 -24.74
CA ASN A 282 16.13 9.61 -23.72
C ASN A 282 15.14 8.57 -23.16
N LYS A 283 15.26 8.26 -21.86
CA LYS A 283 14.40 7.28 -21.17
C LYS A 283 12.92 7.67 -21.17
N VAL A 284 12.60 8.97 -21.03
CA VAL A 284 11.21 9.44 -21.00
C VAL A 284 10.54 9.25 -22.36
N ASP A 285 11.26 9.57 -23.44
CA ASP A 285 10.77 9.37 -24.79
C ASP A 285 10.63 7.88 -25.11
N ALA A 286 11.59 7.05 -24.66
CA ALA A 286 11.53 5.59 -24.83
C ALA A 286 10.27 4.98 -24.20
N GLU A 287 9.92 5.38 -22.97
CA GLU A 287 8.70 4.90 -22.31
C GLU A 287 7.42 5.35 -23.02
N ASN A 288 7.32 6.64 -23.36
CA ASN A 288 6.15 7.16 -24.08
C ASN A 288 5.99 6.50 -25.45
N ASN A 289 7.09 6.30 -26.18
CA ASN A 289 7.07 5.60 -27.46
C ASN A 289 6.68 4.13 -27.30
N TYR A 290 7.11 3.47 -26.22
CA TYR A 290 6.73 2.09 -25.93
C TYR A 290 5.24 1.96 -25.59
N GLU A 291 4.68 2.87 -24.78
CA GLU A 291 3.23 2.89 -24.52
C GLU A 291 2.43 3.12 -25.81
N ASN A 292 2.87 4.05 -26.66
CA ASN A 292 2.25 4.30 -27.96
C ASN A 292 2.32 3.08 -28.88
N PHE A 293 3.48 2.39 -28.89
CA PHE A 293 3.65 1.13 -29.61
C PHE A 293 2.70 0.04 -29.11
N LEU A 294 2.60 -0.19 -27.81
CA LEU A 294 1.68 -1.18 -27.25
C LEU A 294 0.22 -0.88 -27.61
N ARG A 295 -0.18 0.40 -27.61
CA ARG A 295 -1.52 0.82 -28.05
C ARG A 295 -1.75 0.55 -29.54
N ALA A 296 -0.81 0.95 -30.40
CA ALA A 296 -0.92 0.77 -31.85
C ALA A 296 -0.94 -0.71 -32.26
N TYR A 297 -0.27 -1.58 -31.50
CA TYR A 297 -0.15 -3.02 -31.79
C TYR A 297 -0.99 -3.90 -30.85
N THR A 298 -2.01 -3.36 -30.18
CA THR A 298 -2.74 -4.07 -29.10
C THR A 298 -3.24 -5.45 -29.52
N GLU A 299 -3.85 -5.58 -30.70
CA GLU A 299 -4.34 -6.89 -31.18
C GLU A 299 -3.21 -7.88 -31.45
N ALA A 300 -2.14 -7.45 -32.12
CA ALA A 300 -0.97 -8.28 -32.40
C ALA A 300 -0.27 -8.72 -31.11
N VAL A 301 -0.19 -7.84 -30.10
CA VAL A 301 0.36 -8.18 -28.78
C VAL A 301 -0.52 -9.19 -28.05
N ASN A 302 -1.84 -9.04 -28.11
CA ASN A 302 -2.76 -10.01 -27.49
C ASN A 302 -2.65 -11.39 -28.17
N HIS A 303 -2.52 -11.42 -29.49
CA HIS A 303 -2.28 -12.65 -30.26
C HIS A 303 -0.95 -13.32 -29.87
N ALA A 304 0.12 -12.54 -29.79
CA ALA A 304 1.44 -13.00 -29.35
C ALA A 304 1.45 -13.56 -27.92
N ALA A 305 0.57 -13.06 -27.05
CA ALA A 305 0.44 -13.53 -25.67
C ALA A 305 -0.30 -14.88 -25.53
N LEU A 306 -0.82 -15.46 -26.62
CA LEU A 306 -1.43 -16.78 -26.61
C LEU A 306 -0.34 -17.86 -26.43
N ILE A 307 -0.30 -18.44 -25.23
CA ILE A 307 0.66 -19.48 -24.85
C ILE A 307 -0.10 -20.56 -24.07
N GLU A 308 0.05 -21.81 -24.50
CA GLU A 308 -0.56 -22.98 -23.88
C GLU A 308 0.47 -24.11 -23.74
N ASP A 309 0.12 -25.20 -23.06
CA ASP A 309 0.98 -26.37 -22.90
C ASP A 309 0.81 -27.43 -24.01
N PHE A 310 0.05 -27.12 -25.06
CA PHE A 310 -0.17 -27.98 -26.22
C PHE A 310 0.20 -27.31 -27.56
N PRO A 311 0.58 -28.10 -28.60
CA PRO A 311 0.89 -27.56 -29.92
C PRO A 311 -0.31 -26.88 -30.61
N PRO A 312 -0.10 -25.82 -31.41
CA PRO A 312 1.19 -25.18 -31.72
C PRO A 312 1.60 -24.08 -30.73
N TYR A 313 0.84 -23.88 -29.65
CA TYR A 313 0.99 -22.75 -28.72
C TYR A 313 2.02 -23.00 -27.60
N ASN A 314 2.61 -24.19 -27.57
CA ASN A 314 3.63 -24.60 -26.59
C ASN A 314 5.06 -24.24 -27.01
N VAL A 315 5.25 -23.34 -27.96
CA VAL A 315 6.58 -22.83 -28.34
C VAL A 315 6.68 -21.38 -27.94
N VAL A 316 7.72 -21.03 -27.18
CA VAL A 316 7.99 -19.68 -26.70
C VAL A 316 9.44 -19.29 -26.96
N PHE A 317 9.68 -18.39 -27.90
CA PHE A 317 11.02 -17.93 -28.31
C PHE A 317 11.96 -19.10 -28.69
N GLY A 318 11.39 -20.06 -29.43
CA GLY A 318 12.03 -21.31 -29.84
C GLY A 318 12.20 -22.36 -28.72
N CYS A 319 11.70 -22.11 -27.51
CA CYS A 319 11.67 -23.09 -26.43
C CYS A 319 10.35 -23.87 -26.46
N GLN A 320 10.42 -25.18 -26.58
CA GLN A 320 9.25 -26.06 -26.49
C GLN A 320 8.91 -26.31 -25.03
N LEU A 321 7.75 -25.84 -24.56
CA LEU A 321 7.27 -25.99 -23.20
C LEU A 321 6.88 -27.44 -22.92
N MET A 322 7.27 -27.95 -21.76
CA MET A 322 6.97 -29.30 -21.28
C MET A 322 6.00 -29.20 -20.09
N PRO A 323 4.77 -29.73 -20.19
CA PRO A 323 3.88 -29.85 -19.06
C PRO A 323 4.32 -30.96 -18.09
N PRO A 324 3.94 -30.87 -16.80
CA PRO A 324 3.25 -29.75 -16.15
C PRO A 324 4.20 -28.57 -15.86
N THR A 325 3.65 -27.41 -15.46
CA THR A 325 4.46 -26.31 -14.93
C THR A 325 5.29 -26.77 -13.72
N ILE A 326 6.56 -26.36 -13.67
CA ILE A 326 7.47 -26.68 -12.56
C ILE A 326 7.40 -25.65 -11.42
N GLY A 327 6.67 -24.55 -11.62
CA GLY A 327 6.42 -23.56 -10.58
C GLY A 327 5.40 -22.51 -11.03
N GLY A 328 4.84 -21.78 -10.08
CA GLY A 328 3.88 -20.72 -10.38
C GLY A 328 3.46 -19.92 -9.16
N GLY A 329 2.95 -18.71 -9.38
CA GLY A 329 2.43 -17.83 -8.34
C GLY A 329 1.65 -16.66 -8.93
N ALA A 330 1.34 -15.66 -8.08
CA ALA A 330 0.56 -14.49 -8.49
C ALA A 330 1.16 -13.70 -9.68
N PHE A 331 2.48 -13.79 -9.88
CA PHE A 331 3.20 -13.07 -10.93
C PHE A 331 3.32 -13.81 -12.27
N GLY A 332 3.14 -15.13 -12.30
CA GLY A 332 3.35 -15.90 -13.53
C GLY A 332 3.56 -17.39 -13.31
N ARG A 333 3.86 -18.09 -14.40
CA ARG A 333 4.08 -19.54 -14.43
C ARG A 333 5.50 -19.85 -14.91
N VAL A 334 6.08 -20.92 -14.40
CA VAL A 334 7.40 -21.42 -14.78
C VAL A 334 7.24 -22.80 -15.40
N TYR A 335 7.75 -22.96 -16.62
CA TYR A 335 7.73 -24.19 -17.38
C TYR A 335 9.14 -24.76 -17.48
N LEU A 336 9.27 -26.08 -17.40
CA LEU A 336 10.41 -26.76 -17.99
C LEU A 336 10.26 -26.65 -19.51
N ALA A 337 11.35 -26.37 -20.23
CA ALA A 337 11.33 -26.27 -21.67
C ALA A 337 12.57 -26.89 -22.30
N GLN A 338 12.48 -27.23 -23.58
CA GLN A 338 13.60 -27.76 -24.36
C GLN A 338 13.91 -26.85 -25.55
N LYS A 339 15.19 -26.56 -25.78
CA LYS A 339 15.68 -25.85 -26.96
C LYS A 339 17.02 -26.43 -27.40
N GLY A 340 17.10 -26.95 -28.62
CA GLY A 340 18.34 -27.53 -29.17
C GLY A 340 18.93 -28.67 -28.33
N GLY A 341 18.08 -29.46 -27.66
CA GLY A 341 18.49 -30.56 -26.77
C GLY A 341 18.73 -30.16 -25.31
N ASN A 342 18.91 -28.88 -25.00
CA ASN A 342 19.13 -28.39 -23.65
C ASN A 342 17.81 -28.17 -22.89
N LYS A 343 17.80 -28.48 -21.59
CA LYS A 343 16.70 -28.18 -20.67
C LYS A 343 16.85 -26.76 -20.12
N LEU A 344 15.76 -26.01 -20.14
CA LEU A 344 15.68 -24.60 -19.74
C LEU A 344 14.46 -24.38 -18.84
N ALA A 345 14.49 -23.31 -18.05
CA ALA A 345 13.33 -22.81 -17.34
C ALA A 345 12.78 -21.57 -18.05
N VAL A 346 11.49 -21.58 -18.40
CA VAL A 346 10.81 -20.44 -19.04
C VAL A 346 9.76 -19.90 -18.09
N LYS A 347 9.98 -18.68 -17.59
CA LYS A 347 9.03 -17.96 -16.75
C LYS A 347 8.24 -16.98 -17.59
N ILE A 348 6.92 -17.19 -17.64
CA ILE A 348 5.97 -16.39 -18.38
C ILE A 348 5.15 -15.58 -17.36
N ILE A 349 5.19 -14.26 -17.49
CA ILE A 349 4.50 -13.36 -16.59
C ILE A 349 3.03 -13.24 -17.02
N ASN A 350 2.12 -13.12 -16.04
CA ASN A 350 0.69 -13.03 -16.32
C ASN A 350 0.36 -11.80 -17.18
N ASN A 351 -0.62 -11.93 -18.08
CA ASN A 351 -0.91 -10.93 -19.11
C ASN A 351 -1.39 -9.57 -18.54
N ASN A 352 -1.96 -9.57 -17.32
CA ASN A 352 -2.37 -8.39 -16.56
C ASN A 352 -1.19 -7.52 -16.08
N VAL A 353 0.00 -8.10 -15.93
CA VAL A 353 1.22 -7.37 -15.52
C VAL A 353 1.65 -6.36 -16.59
N ARG A 354 1.37 -6.62 -17.87
CA ARG A 354 1.73 -5.71 -18.98
C ARG A 354 1.04 -4.35 -18.87
N SER A 355 -0.22 -4.33 -18.45
CA SER A 355 -1.01 -3.10 -18.33
C SER A 355 -0.71 -2.31 -17.05
N ASP A 356 0.00 -2.92 -16.09
CA ASP A 356 0.38 -2.30 -14.83
C ASP A 356 1.86 -1.87 -14.87
N ARG A 357 2.09 -0.56 -14.91
CA ARG A 357 3.46 0.01 -14.95
C ARG A 357 4.29 -0.40 -13.74
N ILE A 358 3.68 -0.59 -12.57
CA ILE A 358 4.39 -0.99 -11.36
C ILE A 358 4.85 -2.44 -11.52
N MET A 359 3.96 -3.34 -11.92
CA MET A 359 4.31 -4.76 -12.09
C MET A 359 5.30 -5.00 -13.23
N LEU A 360 5.18 -4.28 -14.36
CA LEU A 360 6.16 -4.36 -15.45
C LEU A 360 7.54 -3.84 -15.00
N ASN A 361 7.58 -2.76 -14.22
CA ASN A 361 8.84 -2.27 -13.66
C ASN A 361 9.46 -3.26 -12.65
N SER A 362 8.63 -3.94 -11.84
CA SER A 362 9.11 -5.03 -10.97
C SER A 362 9.70 -6.19 -11.76
N PHE A 363 9.12 -6.55 -12.91
CA PHE A 363 9.71 -7.54 -13.81
C PHE A 363 11.10 -7.10 -14.32
N ARG A 364 11.20 -5.86 -14.83
CA ARG A 364 12.47 -5.30 -15.33
C ARG A 364 13.55 -5.26 -14.24
N GLN A 365 13.19 -4.84 -13.03
CA GLN A 365 14.10 -4.85 -11.87
C GLN A 365 14.56 -6.26 -11.51
N GLY A 366 13.68 -7.25 -11.60
CA GLY A 366 14.05 -8.66 -11.40
C GLY A 366 15.10 -9.12 -12.41
N VAL A 367 14.90 -8.78 -13.70
CA VAL A 367 15.88 -9.08 -14.76
C VAL A 367 17.21 -8.35 -14.54
N GLU A 368 17.17 -7.06 -14.20
CA GLU A 368 18.38 -6.26 -13.91
C GLU A 368 19.16 -6.84 -12.72
N SER A 369 18.46 -7.24 -11.65
CA SER A 369 19.08 -7.83 -10.46
C SER A 369 19.76 -9.17 -10.78
N LEU A 370 19.09 -10.02 -11.56
CA LEU A 370 19.66 -11.30 -12.01
C LEU A 370 20.83 -11.10 -12.98
N GLY A 371 20.79 -10.07 -13.82
CA GLY A 371 21.91 -9.65 -14.66
C GLY A 371 23.14 -9.23 -13.84
N MET A 372 22.94 -8.44 -12.79
CA MET A 372 24.04 -8.06 -11.87
C MET A 372 24.66 -9.28 -11.18
N ILE A 373 23.85 -10.28 -10.83
CA ILE A 373 24.36 -11.52 -10.21
C ILE A 373 25.16 -12.35 -11.21
N ARG A 374 24.68 -12.50 -12.45
CA ARG A 374 25.42 -13.16 -13.54
C ARG A 374 26.77 -12.50 -13.76
N ASP A 375 26.79 -11.17 -13.86
CA ASP A 375 28.01 -10.40 -14.10
C ASP A 375 29.02 -10.52 -12.92
N ALA A 376 28.52 -10.79 -11.70
CA ALA A 376 29.33 -11.06 -10.52
C ALA A 376 29.82 -12.53 -10.38
N GLN A 377 29.42 -13.43 -11.29
CA GLN A 377 29.83 -14.84 -11.34
C GLN A 377 29.65 -15.60 -10.00
N ILE A 378 28.54 -15.35 -9.29
CA ILE A 378 28.28 -15.98 -7.99
C ILE A 378 27.95 -17.47 -8.19
N PRO A 379 28.73 -18.41 -7.62
CA PRO A 379 28.47 -19.84 -7.78
C PRO A 379 27.10 -20.27 -7.23
N GLY A 380 26.37 -21.09 -7.99
CA GLY A 380 25.10 -21.68 -7.57
C GLY A 380 23.85 -20.80 -7.79
N VAL A 381 23.97 -19.69 -8.50
CA VAL A 381 22.81 -18.86 -8.89
C VAL A 381 22.37 -19.17 -10.32
N VAL A 382 21.05 -19.21 -10.53
CA VAL A 382 20.44 -19.42 -11.85
C VAL A 382 20.76 -18.26 -12.80
N GLU A 383 21.35 -18.54 -13.96
CA GLU A 383 21.63 -17.54 -14.97
C GLU A 383 20.40 -17.24 -15.86
N ILE A 384 20.15 -15.95 -16.12
CA ILE A 384 19.25 -15.53 -17.20
C ILE A 384 19.98 -15.69 -18.52
N ILE A 385 19.38 -16.46 -19.43
CA ILE A 385 19.84 -16.63 -20.81
C ILE A 385 19.28 -15.50 -21.66
N ASP A 386 17.95 -15.29 -21.61
CA ASP A 386 17.31 -14.31 -22.47
C ASP A 386 16.01 -13.75 -21.85
N PRO A 387 15.88 -12.43 -21.74
CA PRO A 387 14.66 -11.79 -21.27
C PRO A 387 13.92 -11.04 -22.39
N TYR A 388 12.58 -11.03 -22.35
CA TYR A 388 11.71 -10.43 -23.37
C TYR A 388 10.63 -9.55 -22.74
N GLU A 389 10.25 -8.47 -23.42
CA GLU A 389 9.17 -7.56 -23.01
C GLU A 389 7.78 -8.01 -23.48
N ILE A 390 7.68 -8.78 -24.58
CA ILE A 390 6.39 -9.09 -25.23
C ILE A 390 6.24 -10.58 -25.59
N PRO A 391 5.41 -11.33 -24.84
CA PRO A 391 4.95 -11.01 -23.48
C PRO A 391 6.15 -10.99 -22.52
N PRO A 392 6.05 -10.33 -21.35
CA PRO A 392 7.13 -10.31 -20.39
C PRO A 392 7.52 -11.75 -20.00
N THR A 393 8.73 -12.16 -20.37
CA THR A 393 9.19 -13.55 -20.31
C THR A 393 10.67 -13.58 -19.93
N THR A 394 11.08 -14.56 -19.14
CA THR A 394 12.49 -14.82 -18.84
C THR A 394 12.82 -16.27 -19.14
N ILE A 395 13.85 -16.49 -19.95
CA ILE A 395 14.46 -17.79 -20.22
C ILE A 395 15.71 -17.89 -19.34
N MET A 396 15.81 -18.97 -18.60
CA MET A 396 16.84 -19.20 -17.59
C MET A 396 17.39 -20.61 -17.71
N GLU A 397 18.58 -20.83 -17.16
CA GLU A 397 19.08 -22.17 -16.93
C GLU A 397 18.12 -22.97 -16.03
N TYR A 398 17.97 -24.26 -16.33
CA TYR A 398 17.27 -25.17 -15.44
C TYR A 398 18.29 -25.83 -14.51
N ILE A 399 18.18 -25.55 -13.21
CA ILE A 399 18.92 -26.26 -12.16
C ILE A 399 17.98 -27.28 -11.54
N GLU A 400 18.40 -28.54 -11.55
CA GLU A 400 17.68 -29.62 -10.88
C GLU A 400 17.89 -29.47 -9.36
N GLY A 401 16.78 -29.21 -8.65
CA GLY A 401 16.77 -28.95 -7.21
C GLY A 401 16.52 -30.20 -6.37
#